data_AF-A0A1V6PII5-F1
#
_entry.id   AF-A0A1V6PII5-F1
#
_cell.length_a   1.000
_cell.length_b   1.000
_cell.length_c   1.000
_cell.angle_alpha   90.00
_cell.angle_beta   90.00
_cell.angle_gamma   90.00
#
_symmetry.space_group_name_H-M   'P 1'
#
loop_
_entity.id
_entity.type
_entity.pdbx_description
1 polymer ?
#
loop_
_entity_poly.entity_id
_entity_poly.type
_entity_poly.pdbx_seq_one_letter_code
_entity_poly.pdbx_strand_id
1 'polypeptide(L)'
;MAHHNYHQKRTNSVNPSQAGQTRSTPPASKLAIHRHVTLQVQEQYLIFQELWARCHSARLLSAEGYKLGPSVEKRTHERKADEKKRPLSVPVIPATSFLPTPKQLPNQTQKKRRAVVLDCEMVQVVGNSRELAYLTAVDFLTNEILINNYVQPTRKVVHWNTRYSGISYTDMNRACAEGRALRGWMQARQVLWDYVDSDTVLIGHSLENDLKVLGFYHSKIVDSQILTSQAVRILLPPDEHLTRRWGLKLLTKELLEDDIQVGKNGHSALEDTRATRDVVIWCIRNPELLKVWAMKSQVEEERRLMEGKRRNEERRKEAEKKKQAEAERKLQAAKGQL
;
A
#
# COMPACT_ATOMS: atom_id res chain seq x y z
N MET A 1 -6.27 -15.95 -71.72
CA MET A 1 -7.25 -16.69 -72.55
C MET A 1 -6.59 -17.98 -73.01
N ALA A 2 -7.23 -19.13 -72.74
CA ALA A 2 -6.90 -20.51 -73.14
C ALA A 2 -5.49 -21.03 -72.76
N HIS A 3 -5.32 -22.17 -72.08
CA HIS A 3 -5.82 -23.49 -72.49
C HIS A 3 -6.21 -24.38 -71.30
N HIS A 4 -7.25 -25.17 -71.56
CA HIS A 4 -7.81 -26.25 -70.76
C HIS A 4 -7.37 -27.59 -71.39
N ASN A 5 -7.06 -28.60 -70.56
CA ASN A 5 -7.58 -30.00 -70.62
C ASN A 5 -6.60 -30.95 -69.88
N TYR A 6 -6.93 -31.76 -68.87
CA TYR A 6 -8.00 -32.75 -68.57
C TYR A 6 -7.58 -34.22 -68.85
N HIS A 7 -7.93 -35.09 -67.87
CA HIS A 7 -7.91 -36.58 -67.82
C HIS A 7 -6.58 -37.29 -67.43
N GLN A 8 -6.52 -38.35 -66.61
CA GLN A 8 -7.52 -39.19 -65.90
C GLN A 8 -6.82 -40.14 -64.87
N LYS A 9 -7.42 -40.31 -63.68
CA LYS A 9 -7.86 -41.57 -63.00
C LYS A 9 -6.96 -42.83 -63.11
N ARG A 10 -6.58 -43.58 -62.05
CA ARG A 10 -7.29 -44.32 -60.96
C ARG A 10 -6.17 -44.95 -60.07
N THR A 11 -6.30 -45.26 -58.78
CA THR A 11 -7.10 -46.37 -58.18
C THR A 11 -7.20 -46.25 -56.66
N ASN A 12 -8.33 -46.72 -56.12
CA ASN A 12 -8.69 -46.82 -54.70
C ASN A 12 -7.88 -47.87 -53.92
N SER A 13 -7.68 -47.63 -52.62
CA SER A 13 -7.74 -48.67 -51.58
C SER A 13 -8.08 -48.01 -50.23
N VAL A 14 -9.19 -48.46 -49.65
CA VAL A 14 -9.74 -48.07 -48.35
C VAL A 14 -9.41 -49.20 -47.38
N ASN A 15 -8.95 -48.88 -46.17
CA ASN A 15 -9.47 -49.57 -44.99
C ASN A 15 -9.39 -48.70 -43.71
N PRO A 16 -10.40 -48.78 -42.82
CA PRO A 16 -10.57 -47.90 -41.66
C PRO A 16 -10.19 -48.58 -40.34
N SER A 17 -9.80 -47.79 -39.33
CA SER A 17 -10.06 -48.15 -37.93
C SER A 17 -9.88 -46.96 -36.97
N GLN A 18 -11.03 -46.55 -36.42
CA GLN A 18 -11.32 -46.12 -35.04
C GLN A 18 -10.25 -45.29 -34.29
N ALA A 19 -10.48 -43.99 -34.09
CA ALA A 19 -11.34 -43.39 -33.04
C ALA A 19 -10.70 -43.40 -31.65
N GLY A 20 -10.33 -42.21 -31.17
CA GLY A 20 -9.88 -41.99 -29.79
C GLY A 20 -8.94 -40.80 -29.56
N GLN A 21 -9.14 -39.66 -30.22
CA GLN A 21 -8.43 -38.43 -29.84
C GLN A 21 -9.25 -37.63 -28.82
N THR A 22 -8.98 -37.86 -27.55
CA THR A 22 -9.30 -36.89 -26.50
C THR A 22 -8.48 -35.63 -26.78
N ARG A 23 -9.15 -34.53 -27.11
CA ARG A 23 -8.53 -33.21 -27.18
C ARG A 23 -8.06 -32.83 -25.78
N SER A 24 -6.78 -33.04 -25.49
CA SER A 24 -6.12 -32.40 -24.36
C SER A 24 -6.07 -30.90 -24.65
N THR A 25 -6.93 -30.15 -23.98
CA THR A 25 -6.82 -28.70 -23.89
C THR A 25 -5.44 -28.34 -23.33
N PRO A 26 -4.71 -27.38 -23.95
CA PRO A 26 -3.46 -26.91 -23.37
C PRO A 26 -3.76 -26.24 -22.03
N PRO A 27 -2.88 -26.38 -21.01
CA PRO A 27 -3.10 -25.73 -19.73
C PRO A 27 -3.09 -24.22 -19.96
N ALA A 28 -4.19 -23.57 -19.58
CA ALA A 28 -4.30 -22.12 -19.57
C ALA A 28 -3.19 -21.57 -18.68
N SER A 29 -2.17 -20.97 -19.29
CA SER A 29 -1.21 -20.14 -18.59
C SER A 29 -2.00 -19.00 -17.92
N LYS A 30 -2.18 -19.09 -16.60
CA LYS A 30 -2.67 -17.98 -15.78
C LYS A 30 -1.59 -16.89 -15.77
N LEU A 31 -1.48 -16.11 -16.85
CA LEU A 31 -1.06 -14.72 -16.70
C LEU A 31 -2.27 -14.02 -16.08
N ALA A 32 -2.20 -13.73 -14.78
CA ALA A 32 -3.11 -12.81 -14.14
C ALA A 32 -2.93 -11.45 -14.80
N ILE A 33 -3.72 -11.16 -15.83
CA ILE A 33 -3.86 -9.79 -16.33
C ILE A 33 -4.70 -9.10 -15.26
N HIS A 34 -4.04 -8.37 -14.34
CA HIS A 34 -4.73 -7.49 -13.40
C HIS A 34 -5.67 -6.58 -14.21
N ARG A 35 -6.97 -6.86 -14.15
CA ARG A 35 -8.00 -6.07 -14.83
C ARG A 35 -8.32 -4.87 -13.96
N HIS A 36 -7.56 -3.80 -14.15
CA HIS A 36 -7.82 -2.54 -13.46
C HIS A 36 -9.19 -1.97 -13.82
N VAL A 37 -9.82 -1.32 -12.86
CA VAL A 37 -11.15 -0.73 -13.06
C VAL A 37 -11.07 0.43 -14.06
N THR A 38 -11.85 0.35 -15.13
CA THR A 38 -12.08 1.46 -16.06
C THR A 38 -13.40 2.14 -15.73
N LEU A 39 -13.39 3.46 -15.53
CA LEU A 39 -14.58 4.26 -15.23
C LEU A 39 -15.06 4.97 -16.49
N GLN A 40 -16.34 4.81 -16.83
CA GLN A 40 -16.97 5.62 -17.89
C GLN A 40 -17.06 7.09 -17.47
N VAL A 41 -17.12 8.02 -18.42
CA VAL A 41 -17.07 9.46 -18.14
C VAL A 41 -18.19 9.90 -17.17
N GLN A 42 -19.40 9.40 -17.35
CA GLN A 42 -20.54 9.70 -16.47
C GLN A 42 -20.31 9.15 -15.05
N GLU A 43 -19.74 7.96 -14.95
CA GLU A 43 -19.43 7.33 -13.67
C GLU A 43 -18.31 8.08 -12.93
N GLN A 44 -17.30 8.59 -13.63
CA GLN A 44 -16.21 9.38 -13.02
C GLN A 44 -16.75 10.58 -12.22
N TYR A 45 -17.83 11.22 -12.68
CA TYR A 45 -18.44 12.33 -11.95
C TYR A 45 -19.04 11.86 -10.61
N LEU A 46 -19.85 10.80 -10.62
CA LEU A 46 -20.50 10.27 -9.42
C LEU A 46 -19.48 9.70 -8.43
N ILE A 47 -18.52 8.92 -8.94
CA ILE A 47 -17.41 8.38 -8.13
C ILE A 47 -16.62 9.49 -7.47
N PHE A 48 -16.35 10.60 -8.16
CA PHE A 48 -15.66 11.73 -7.55
C PHE A 48 -16.47 12.40 -6.43
N GLN A 49 -17.78 12.59 -6.61
CA GLN A 49 -18.62 13.20 -5.56
C GLN A 49 -18.59 12.35 -4.29
N GLU A 50 -18.73 11.04 -4.44
CA GLU A 50 -18.66 10.08 -3.33
C GLU A 50 -17.27 10.01 -2.69
N LEU A 51 -16.20 10.07 -3.49
CA LEU A 51 -14.82 10.15 -3.01
C LEU A 51 -14.59 11.41 -2.18
N TRP A 52 -15.02 12.57 -2.69
CA TRP A 52 -14.88 13.85 -2.01
C TRP A 52 -15.60 13.84 -0.66
N ALA A 53 -16.84 13.34 -0.61
CA ALA A 53 -17.61 13.23 0.62
C ALA A 53 -16.95 12.30 1.67
N ARG A 54 -16.05 11.41 1.24
CA ARG A 54 -15.29 10.48 2.09
C ARG A 54 -13.92 11.02 2.51
N CYS A 55 -13.57 12.26 2.17
CA CYS A 55 -12.33 12.87 2.68
C CYS A 55 -12.30 12.80 4.21
N HIS A 56 -11.18 12.30 4.73
CA HIS A 56 -10.99 12.10 6.16
C HIS A 56 -10.95 13.43 6.90
N SER A 57 -11.66 13.51 8.03
CA SER A 57 -11.63 14.71 8.86
C SER A 57 -10.22 15.00 9.39
N ALA A 58 -9.90 16.28 9.62
CA ALA A 58 -8.61 16.69 10.17
C ALA A 58 -8.30 16.03 11.53
N ARG A 59 -9.32 15.83 12.38
CA ARG A 59 -9.18 15.14 13.67
C ARG A 59 -8.74 13.70 13.49
N LEU A 60 -9.34 12.99 12.53
CA LEU A 60 -9.00 11.60 12.23
C LEU A 60 -7.59 11.49 11.64
N LEU A 61 -7.28 12.30 10.63
CA LEU A 61 -5.95 12.34 10.03
C LEU A 61 -4.86 12.60 11.09
N SER A 62 -5.09 13.55 12.00
CA SER A 62 -4.16 13.83 13.10
C SER A 62 -4.00 12.64 14.05
N ALA A 63 -5.09 11.94 14.37
CA ALA A 63 -5.06 10.74 15.22
C ALA A 63 -4.29 9.58 14.54
N GLU A 64 -4.34 9.49 13.21
CA GLU A 64 -3.61 8.51 12.40
C GLU A 64 -2.17 8.94 12.07
N GLY A 65 -1.71 10.09 12.59
CA GLY A 65 -0.31 10.53 12.50
C GLY A 65 0.02 11.34 11.24
N TYR A 66 -0.99 11.86 10.54
CA TYR A 66 -0.79 12.85 9.48
C TYR A 66 -0.41 14.20 10.09
N LYS A 67 0.51 14.90 9.42
CA LYS A 67 0.81 16.29 9.70
C LYS A 67 -0.07 17.17 8.82
N LEU A 68 -0.86 18.05 9.41
CA LEU A 68 -1.81 18.93 8.69
C LEU A 68 -1.36 20.39 8.60
N GLY A 69 -0.18 20.69 9.12
CA GLY A 69 0.40 22.02 9.16
C GLY A 69 1.54 22.09 10.18
N PRO A 70 2.21 23.25 10.27
CA PRO A 70 3.20 23.48 11.32
C PRO A 70 2.50 23.42 12.69
N SER A 71 2.78 22.38 13.47
CA SER A 71 2.36 22.33 14.86
C SER A 71 3.21 23.31 15.67
N VAL A 72 2.57 24.28 16.34
CA VAL A 72 3.20 24.95 17.47
C VAL A 72 3.31 23.88 18.56
N GLU A 73 4.49 23.26 18.71
CA GLU A 73 4.74 22.31 19.77
C GLU A 73 4.55 22.99 21.13
N LYS A 74 3.33 22.93 21.69
CA LYS A 74 3.20 22.97 23.14
C LYS A 74 3.81 21.66 23.62
N ARG A 75 5.02 21.74 24.20
CA ARG A 75 5.60 20.66 25.01
C ARG A 75 4.60 20.34 26.11
N THR A 76 3.74 19.37 25.89
CA THR A 76 2.95 18.76 26.96
C THR A 76 3.74 17.58 27.48
N HIS A 77 3.86 17.56 28.81
CA HIS A 77 4.73 16.71 29.60
C HIS A 77 4.66 15.22 29.24
N GLU A 78 5.85 14.61 29.23
CA GLU A 78 6.17 13.28 29.75
C GLU A 78 5.15 12.16 29.48
N ARG A 79 5.33 11.46 28.35
CA ARG A 79 5.09 10.01 28.34
C ARG A 79 6.40 9.33 28.76
N LYS A 80 6.48 8.88 30.01
CA LYS A 80 7.50 7.89 30.43
C LYS A 80 7.28 6.63 29.61
N ALA A 81 8.12 6.41 28.59
CA ALA A 81 8.19 5.17 27.86
C ALA A 81 9.53 4.49 28.19
N ASP A 82 9.44 3.21 28.57
CA ASP A 82 10.56 2.30 28.76
C ASP A 82 11.58 2.40 27.61
N GLU A 83 12.70 3.06 27.89
CA GLU A 83 13.74 3.39 26.93
C GLU A 83 14.69 2.20 26.76
N LYS A 84 14.21 1.12 26.15
CA LYS A 84 15.10 0.08 25.60
C LYS A 84 15.69 0.59 24.28
N LYS A 85 16.82 1.31 24.39
CA LYS A 85 17.91 1.55 23.41
C LYS A 85 17.58 1.19 21.95
N ARG A 86 16.69 1.93 21.30
CA ARG A 86 16.67 2.02 19.82
C ARG A 86 17.42 3.30 19.43
N PRO A 87 18.39 3.26 18.50
CA PRO A 87 19.05 4.47 18.06
C PRO A 87 18.00 5.45 17.49
N LEU A 88 17.99 6.68 18.00
CA LEU A 88 17.11 7.76 17.56
C LEU A 88 17.29 7.95 16.04
N SER A 89 16.21 7.77 15.27
CA SER A 89 16.24 7.96 13.82
C SER A 89 16.31 9.46 13.50
N VAL A 90 17.35 9.89 12.78
CA VAL A 90 17.53 11.30 12.40
C VAL A 90 16.65 11.62 11.18
N PRO A 91 15.64 12.51 11.28
CA PRO A 91 14.73 12.79 10.17
C PRO A 91 15.47 13.15 8.88
N VAL A 92 15.02 12.61 7.74
CA VAL A 92 15.58 12.96 6.42
C VAL A 92 15.23 14.39 6.05
N ILE A 93 13.95 14.72 6.21
CA ILE A 93 13.39 16.04 5.91
C ILE A 93 13.20 16.79 7.24
N PRO A 94 13.88 17.93 7.45
CA PRO A 94 13.63 18.78 8.60
C PRO A 94 12.19 19.29 8.65
N ALA A 95 11.63 19.50 9.84
CA ALA A 95 10.27 20.01 9.99
C ALA A 95 10.04 21.36 9.28
N THR A 96 11.08 22.21 9.21
CA THR A 96 11.08 23.50 8.51
C THR A 96 11.00 23.38 6.99
N SER A 97 11.34 22.21 6.43
CA SER A 97 11.30 21.96 4.98
C SER A 97 9.95 21.40 4.50
N PHE A 98 9.04 21.09 5.43
CA PHE A 98 7.69 20.69 5.08
C PHE A 98 6.88 21.89 4.61
N LEU A 99 6.18 21.73 3.49
CA LEU A 99 5.38 22.78 2.88
C LEU A 99 3.91 22.37 2.79
N PRO A 100 2.94 23.29 2.85
CA PRO A 100 1.57 22.97 2.45
C PRO A 100 1.53 22.71 0.93
N THR A 101 0.55 21.92 0.50
CA THR A 101 0.27 21.77 -0.94
C THR A 101 -0.06 23.14 -1.56
N PRO A 102 0.44 23.48 -2.76
CA PRO A 102 0.18 24.77 -3.40
C PRO A 102 -1.30 25.03 -3.59
N LYS A 103 -1.72 26.28 -3.42
CA LYS A 103 -3.07 26.70 -3.82
C LYS A 103 -3.13 26.89 -5.33
N GLN A 104 -4.28 26.60 -5.94
CA GLN A 104 -4.51 26.93 -7.34
C GLN A 104 -4.40 28.44 -7.53
N LEU A 105 -3.53 28.89 -8.44
CA LEU A 105 -3.38 30.31 -8.75
C LEU A 105 -4.46 30.73 -9.78
N PRO A 106 -5.04 31.95 -9.65
CA PRO A 106 -6.10 32.41 -10.56
C PRO A 106 -5.71 32.39 -12.05
N ASN A 107 -4.41 32.57 -12.35
CA ASN A 107 -3.89 32.68 -13.72
C ASN A 107 -3.22 31.39 -14.24
N GLN A 108 -3.36 30.26 -13.54
CA GLN A 108 -2.84 28.99 -14.04
C GLN A 108 -3.73 28.44 -15.16
N THR A 109 -3.14 28.28 -16.34
CA THR A 109 -3.81 27.77 -17.55
C THR A 109 -4.01 26.26 -17.53
N GLN A 110 -3.15 25.51 -16.83
CA GLN A 110 -3.31 24.07 -16.65
C GLN A 110 -4.08 23.74 -15.36
N LYS A 111 -5.25 23.13 -15.53
CA LYS A 111 -6.05 22.61 -14.42
C LYS A 111 -5.36 21.38 -13.82
N LYS A 112 -5.19 21.39 -12.51
CA LYS A 112 -4.70 20.23 -11.73
C LYS A 112 -5.69 19.08 -11.76
N ARG A 113 -5.24 17.88 -11.41
CA ARG A 113 -6.08 16.69 -11.36
C ARG A 113 -7.09 16.82 -10.22
N ARG A 114 -8.27 16.24 -10.39
CA ARG A 114 -9.30 16.27 -9.34
C ARG A 114 -8.94 15.33 -8.19
N ALA A 115 -8.37 14.17 -8.51
CA ALA A 115 -8.04 13.15 -7.55
C ALA A 115 -6.82 12.35 -8.04
N VAL A 116 -5.82 12.16 -7.17
CA VAL A 116 -4.56 11.48 -7.50
C VAL A 116 -4.24 10.43 -6.45
N VAL A 117 -3.97 9.21 -6.90
CA VAL A 117 -3.50 8.10 -6.06
C VAL A 117 -1.98 8.10 -6.05
N LEU A 118 -1.39 7.97 -4.87
CA LEU A 118 0.05 8.02 -4.66
C LEU A 118 0.53 6.79 -3.91
N ASP A 119 1.71 6.33 -4.28
CA ASP A 119 2.50 5.36 -3.54
C ASP A 119 3.99 5.66 -3.72
N CYS A 120 4.74 5.58 -2.64
CA CYS A 120 6.18 5.79 -2.62
C CYS A 120 6.90 4.55 -2.10
N GLU A 121 7.98 4.19 -2.78
CA GLU A 121 8.90 3.20 -2.25
C GLU A 121 10.05 3.90 -1.52
N MET A 122 10.43 3.35 -0.37
CA MET A 122 11.47 3.92 0.48
C MET A 122 12.60 2.96 0.76
N VAL A 123 13.81 3.52 0.85
CA VAL A 123 15.03 2.81 1.22
C VAL A 123 15.52 3.29 2.58
N GLN A 124 16.29 2.45 3.28
CA GLN A 124 16.92 2.83 4.54
C GLN A 124 18.24 3.54 4.25
N VAL A 125 18.41 4.72 4.84
CA VAL A 125 19.61 5.57 4.71
C VAL A 125 20.34 5.68 6.05
N VAL A 126 21.56 6.24 5.99
CA VAL A 126 22.35 6.57 7.19
C VAL A 126 21.51 7.34 8.23
N GLY A 127 21.72 7.02 9.51
CA GLY A 127 20.90 7.56 10.61
C GLY A 127 19.60 6.78 10.86
N ASN A 128 19.48 5.56 10.33
CA ASN A 128 18.35 4.64 10.53
C ASN A 128 17.00 5.24 10.11
N SER A 129 17.00 6.04 9.05
CA SER A 129 15.81 6.71 8.53
C SER A 129 15.42 6.17 7.16
N ARG A 130 14.17 6.39 6.77
CA ARG A 130 13.66 6.05 5.44
C ARG A 130 13.70 7.28 4.55
N GLU A 131 14.14 7.10 3.31
CA GLU A 131 14.13 8.14 2.28
C GLU A 131 13.42 7.62 1.02
N LEU A 132 12.74 8.53 0.33
CA LEU A 132 12.07 8.28 -0.94
C LEU A 132 13.07 7.73 -1.98
N ALA A 133 12.69 6.66 -2.65
CA ALA A 133 13.47 6.04 -3.72
C ALA A 133 12.66 5.83 -5.01
N TYR A 134 11.34 5.86 -4.95
CA TYR A 134 10.48 5.79 -6.12
C TYR A 134 9.15 6.48 -5.82
N LEU A 135 8.60 7.19 -6.80
CA LEU A 135 7.30 7.85 -6.70
C LEU A 135 6.41 7.38 -7.84
N THR A 136 5.23 6.89 -7.49
CA THR A 136 4.15 6.65 -8.43
C THR A 136 2.96 7.55 -8.14
N ALA A 137 2.39 8.14 -9.20
CA ALA A 137 1.16 8.90 -9.15
C ALA A 137 0.26 8.53 -10.32
N VAL A 138 -1.00 8.23 -10.04
CA VAL A 138 -2.00 7.85 -11.04
C VAL A 138 -3.24 8.71 -10.86
N ASP A 139 -3.82 9.19 -11.96
CA ASP A 139 -5.12 9.86 -11.90
C ASP A 139 -6.20 8.85 -11.46
N PHE A 140 -6.89 9.18 -10.37
CA PHE A 140 -7.86 8.28 -9.77
C PHE A 140 -9.05 7.98 -10.70
N LEU A 141 -9.45 8.92 -11.55
CA LEU A 141 -10.65 8.77 -12.37
C LEU A 141 -10.32 8.06 -13.69
N THR A 142 -9.24 8.44 -14.35
CA THR A 142 -8.87 7.95 -15.69
C THR A 142 -7.91 6.77 -15.68
N ASN A 143 -7.26 6.48 -14.55
CA ASN A 143 -6.14 5.53 -14.44
C ASN A 143 -4.90 5.92 -15.27
N GLU A 144 -4.80 7.18 -15.68
CA GLU A 144 -3.62 7.71 -16.36
C GLU A 144 -2.43 7.73 -15.41
N ILE A 145 -1.30 7.19 -15.85
CA ILE A 145 -0.04 7.26 -15.11
C ILE A 145 0.52 8.68 -15.26
N LEU A 146 0.60 9.42 -14.16
CA LEU A 146 1.10 10.79 -14.13
C LEU A 146 2.60 10.83 -13.81
N ILE A 147 3.02 10.01 -12.84
CA ILE A 147 4.41 9.86 -12.41
C ILE A 147 4.68 8.38 -12.17
N ASN A 148 5.83 7.90 -12.61
CA ASN A 148 6.29 6.54 -12.37
C ASN A 148 7.82 6.52 -12.49
N ASN A 149 8.49 7.12 -11.52
CA ASN A 149 9.91 7.46 -11.63
C ASN A 149 10.70 7.03 -10.39
N TYR A 150 11.93 6.58 -10.65
CA TYR A 150 12.97 6.50 -9.64
C TYR A 150 13.25 7.89 -9.06
N VAL A 151 13.55 7.92 -7.76
CA VAL A 151 14.00 9.12 -7.06
C VAL A 151 15.34 8.80 -6.41
N GLN A 152 16.41 9.45 -6.85
CA GLN A 152 17.73 9.26 -6.29
C GLN A 152 17.76 9.79 -4.84
N PRO A 153 18.01 8.94 -3.83
CA PRO A 153 18.11 9.39 -2.46
C PRO A 153 19.26 10.38 -2.27
N THR A 154 19.06 11.40 -1.45
CA THR A 154 20.07 12.43 -1.15
C THR A 154 21.09 11.97 -0.13
N ARG A 155 20.73 11.02 0.75
CA ARG A 155 21.63 10.42 1.73
C ARG A 155 22.12 9.04 1.26
N LYS A 156 23.25 8.62 1.80
CA LYS A 156 23.82 7.29 1.53
C LYS A 156 22.83 6.20 1.98
N VAL A 157 22.42 5.35 1.04
CA VAL A 157 21.59 4.17 1.29
C VAL A 157 22.41 3.11 2.02
N VAL A 158 21.87 2.59 3.13
CA VAL A 158 22.46 1.49 3.90
C VAL A 158 21.73 0.16 3.65
N HIS A 159 20.44 0.22 3.32
CA HIS A 159 19.67 -0.97 2.98
C HIS A 159 18.55 -0.65 1.98
N TRP A 160 18.56 -1.32 0.83
CA TRP A 160 17.60 -1.07 -0.25
C TRP A 160 16.21 -1.62 0.03
N ASN A 161 16.07 -2.57 0.95
CA ASN A 161 14.81 -3.24 1.25
C ASN A 161 14.14 -3.85 0.00
N THR A 162 14.91 -4.30 -1.01
CA THR A 162 14.40 -4.69 -2.34
C THR A 162 13.25 -5.68 -2.32
N ARG A 163 13.18 -6.58 -1.33
CA ARG A 163 12.04 -7.50 -1.12
C ARG A 163 10.69 -6.80 -0.87
N TYR A 164 10.73 -5.56 -0.43
CA TYR A 164 9.61 -4.68 -0.18
C TYR A 164 9.61 -3.57 -1.22
N SER A 165 10.72 -2.86 -1.39
CA SER A 165 10.77 -1.67 -2.25
C SER A 165 10.72 -1.94 -3.75
N GLY A 166 11.02 -3.17 -4.19
CA GLY A 166 11.22 -3.48 -5.62
C GLY A 166 12.45 -2.80 -6.25
N ILE A 167 13.22 -2.02 -5.48
CA ILE A 167 14.35 -1.24 -6.00
C ILE A 167 15.67 -1.92 -5.63
N SER A 168 16.53 -2.10 -6.63
CA SER A 168 17.92 -2.50 -6.44
C SER A 168 18.88 -1.33 -6.66
N TYR A 169 20.08 -1.43 -6.08
CA TYR A 169 21.18 -0.51 -6.33
C TYR A 169 21.48 -0.36 -7.82
N THR A 170 21.50 -1.49 -8.54
CA THR A 170 21.78 -1.55 -9.97
C THR A 170 20.72 -0.83 -10.81
N ASP A 171 19.45 -0.99 -10.46
CA ASP A 171 18.35 -0.33 -11.17
C ASP A 171 18.35 1.18 -10.96
N MET A 172 18.55 1.62 -9.71
CA MET A 172 18.66 3.04 -9.38
C MET A 172 19.84 3.69 -10.13
N ASN A 173 21.02 3.08 -10.10
CA ASN A 173 22.20 3.61 -10.79
C ASN A 173 22.00 3.72 -12.29
N ARG A 174 21.39 2.69 -12.91
CA ARG A 174 21.04 2.71 -14.32
C ARG A 174 20.05 3.82 -14.65
N ALA A 175 19.00 3.98 -13.84
CA ALA A 175 18.03 5.06 -14.01
C ALA A 175 18.68 6.45 -13.87
N CYS A 176 19.65 6.61 -12.96
CA CYS A 176 20.42 7.85 -12.84
C CYS A 176 21.31 8.11 -14.07
N ALA A 177 22.04 7.09 -14.55
CA ALA A 177 22.92 7.20 -15.71
C ALA A 177 22.16 7.54 -17.00
N GLU A 178 20.93 7.03 -17.14
CA GLU A 178 20.04 7.30 -18.28
C GLU A 178 19.21 8.59 -18.11
N GLY A 179 19.39 9.34 -17.02
CA GLY A 179 18.63 10.57 -16.76
C GLY A 179 17.14 10.37 -16.48
N ARG A 180 16.71 9.16 -16.11
CA ARG A 180 15.31 8.79 -15.83
C ARG A 180 14.91 8.95 -14.35
N ALA A 181 15.89 9.18 -13.47
CA ALA A 181 15.66 9.37 -12.03
C ALA A 181 15.54 10.86 -11.66
N LEU A 182 14.57 11.19 -10.80
CA LEU A 182 14.45 12.49 -10.16
C LEU A 182 15.52 12.63 -9.06
N ARG A 183 16.01 13.85 -8.84
CA ARG A 183 17.06 14.17 -7.88
C ARG A 183 16.46 14.52 -6.52
N GLY A 184 16.32 13.51 -5.68
CA GLY A 184 15.86 13.65 -4.30
C GLY A 184 14.39 14.00 -4.17
N TRP A 185 13.93 13.99 -2.92
CA TRP A 185 12.53 14.21 -2.55
C TRP A 185 12.02 15.61 -2.93
N MET A 186 12.89 16.63 -2.98
CA MET A 186 12.48 17.99 -3.36
C MET A 186 12.01 18.07 -4.82
N GLN A 187 12.77 17.47 -5.76
CA GLN A 187 12.37 17.44 -7.15
C GLN A 187 11.13 16.56 -7.34
N ALA A 188 11.06 15.41 -6.66
CA ALA A 188 9.88 14.55 -6.69
C ALA A 188 8.61 15.30 -6.24
N ARG A 189 8.69 16.07 -5.15
CA ARG A 189 7.59 16.91 -4.67
C ARG A 189 7.20 17.99 -5.69
N GLN A 190 8.16 18.63 -6.34
CA GLN A 190 7.89 19.65 -7.37
C GLN A 190 7.13 19.04 -8.56
N VAL A 191 7.61 17.90 -9.09
CA VAL A 191 6.95 17.20 -10.19
C VAL A 191 5.55 16.73 -9.80
N LEU A 192 5.36 16.28 -8.55
CA LEU A 192 4.02 15.96 -8.05
C LEU A 192 3.07 17.16 -8.07
N TRP A 193 3.57 18.34 -7.70
CA TRP A 193 2.79 19.58 -7.72
C TRP A 193 2.47 20.10 -9.11
N ASP A 194 3.05 19.54 -10.18
CA ASP A 194 2.58 19.80 -11.55
C ASP A 194 1.17 19.23 -11.77
N TYR A 195 0.78 18.21 -11.00
CA TYR A 195 -0.52 17.55 -11.08
C TYR A 195 -1.44 17.83 -9.89
N VAL A 196 -0.88 18.21 -8.74
CA VAL A 196 -1.59 18.32 -7.45
C VAL A 196 -1.58 19.75 -6.90
N ASP A 197 -2.72 20.21 -6.42
CA ASP A 197 -2.90 21.42 -5.60
C ASP A 197 -3.72 21.13 -4.33
N SER A 198 -4.03 22.17 -3.55
CA SER A 198 -4.84 22.09 -2.33
C SER A 198 -6.30 21.65 -2.56
N ASP A 199 -6.76 21.60 -3.81
CA ASP A 199 -8.12 21.19 -4.18
C ASP A 199 -8.19 19.77 -4.75
N THR A 200 -7.04 19.20 -5.10
CA THR A 200 -6.89 17.81 -5.49
C THR A 200 -7.14 16.89 -4.29
N VAL A 201 -7.93 15.82 -4.44
CA VAL A 201 -8.03 14.77 -3.42
C VAL A 201 -6.84 13.81 -3.55
N LEU A 202 -6.09 13.58 -2.47
CA LEU A 202 -5.03 12.58 -2.44
C LEU A 202 -5.52 11.25 -1.88
N ILE A 203 -5.14 10.17 -2.54
CA ILE A 203 -5.55 8.80 -2.18
C ILE A 203 -4.31 7.94 -2.00
N GLY A 204 -4.33 7.05 -1.00
CA GLY A 204 -3.22 6.12 -0.76
C GLY A 204 -3.58 5.04 0.25
N HIS A 205 -2.60 4.22 0.62
CA HIS A 205 -2.72 3.19 1.65
C HIS A 205 -1.65 3.40 2.72
N SER A 206 -2.02 3.90 3.91
CA SER A 206 -1.05 4.44 4.88
C SER A 206 -0.26 5.63 4.31
N LEU A 207 -0.97 6.55 3.64
CA LEU A 207 -0.43 7.66 2.85
C LEU A 207 0.38 8.66 3.70
N GLU A 208 0.25 8.62 5.04
CA GLU A 208 1.05 9.47 5.92
C GLU A 208 2.55 9.20 5.78
N ASN A 209 2.94 7.98 5.40
CA ASN A 209 4.34 7.63 5.22
C ASN A 209 4.91 8.27 3.96
N ASP A 210 4.14 8.27 2.88
CA ASP A 210 4.47 8.90 1.61
C ASP A 210 4.61 10.41 1.77
N LEU A 211 3.62 11.07 2.40
CA LEU A 211 3.67 12.51 2.64
C LEU A 211 4.84 12.92 3.55
N LYS A 212 5.27 12.05 4.48
CA LYS A 212 6.46 12.29 5.31
C LYS A 212 7.75 12.28 4.50
N VAL A 213 7.90 11.38 3.53
CA VAL A 213 9.11 11.29 2.70
C VAL A 213 9.09 12.21 1.47
N LEU A 214 7.92 12.72 1.10
CA LEU A 214 7.77 13.82 0.14
C LEU A 214 7.89 15.19 0.83
N GLY A 215 7.65 15.27 2.13
CA GLY A 215 7.84 16.47 2.94
C GLY A 215 6.77 17.54 2.69
N PHE A 216 5.49 17.17 2.68
CA PHE A 216 4.43 18.18 2.58
C PHE A 216 3.15 17.79 3.33
N TYR A 217 2.27 18.76 3.53
CA TYR A 217 0.99 18.60 4.19
C TYR A 217 -0.16 18.74 3.19
N HIS A 218 -1.19 17.92 3.35
CA HIS A 218 -2.38 17.94 2.52
C HIS A 218 -3.62 17.62 3.38
N SER A 219 -4.76 18.23 3.07
CA SER A 219 -5.98 18.13 3.90
C SER A 219 -7.10 17.30 3.27
N LYS A 220 -7.15 17.16 1.95
CA LYS A 220 -8.19 16.39 1.25
C LYS A 220 -7.67 14.99 0.97
N ILE A 221 -7.77 14.11 1.96
CA ILE A 221 -7.17 12.77 1.91
C ILE A 221 -8.24 11.69 2.02
N VAL A 222 -8.17 10.68 1.17
CA VAL A 222 -8.85 9.39 1.32
C VAL A 222 -7.79 8.29 1.42
N ASP A 223 -7.51 7.85 2.64
CA ASP A 223 -6.66 6.69 2.89
C ASP A 223 -7.51 5.42 2.95
N SER A 224 -7.19 4.44 2.13
CA SER A 224 -7.90 3.16 2.03
C SER A 224 -7.83 2.34 3.32
N GLN A 225 -6.70 2.36 4.04
CA GLN A 225 -6.52 1.66 5.31
C GLN A 225 -7.40 2.28 6.40
N ILE A 226 -7.46 3.62 6.45
CA ILE A 226 -8.35 4.33 7.37
C ILE A 226 -9.81 4.04 7.01
N LEU A 227 -10.17 4.13 5.72
CA LEU A 227 -11.53 3.89 5.22
C LEU A 227 -12.06 2.52 5.65
N THR A 228 -11.30 1.46 5.41
CA THR A 228 -11.72 0.09 5.78
C THR A 228 -11.70 -0.12 7.29
N SER A 229 -10.73 0.46 8.00
CA SER A 229 -10.67 0.36 9.47
C SER A 229 -11.85 1.07 10.12
N GLN A 230 -12.28 2.22 9.59
CA GLN A 230 -13.49 2.89 10.07
C GLN A 230 -14.76 2.09 9.80
N ALA A 231 -14.87 1.46 8.63
CA ALA A 231 -16.00 0.61 8.32
C ALA A 231 -16.17 -0.51 9.36
N VAL A 232 -15.06 -1.10 9.82
CA VAL A 232 -15.06 -2.09 10.91
C VAL A 232 -15.32 -1.43 12.27
N ARG A 233 -14.66 -0.31 12.57
CA ARG A 233 -14.76 0.38 13.87
C ARG A 233 -16.16 0.85 14.20
N ILE A 234 -16.94 1.29 13.22
CA ILE A 234 -18.33 1.76 13.43
C ILE A 234 -19.21 0.65 14.02
N LEU A 235 -18.85 -0.60 13.81
CA LEU A 235 -19.58 -1.77 14.29
C LEU A 235 -19.09 -2.25 15.68
N LEU A 236 -17.98 -1.70 16.18
CA LEU A 236 -17.45 -2.02 17.51
C LEU A 236 -18.21 -1.25 18.60
N PRO A 237 -18.28 -1.81 19.83
CA PRO A 237 -18.74 -1.08 21.01
C PRO A 237 -17.95 0.23 21.19
N PRO A 238 -18.57 1.33 21.70
CA PRO A 238 -17.92 2.63 21.84
C PRO A 238 -16.60 2.63 22.64
N ASP A 239 -16.50 1.69 23.58
CA ASP A 239 -15.37 1.58 24.52
C ASP A 239 -14.22 0.74 23.97
N GLU A 240 -14.38 0.15 22.78
CA GLU A 240 -13.39 -0.72 22.17
C GLU A 240 -12.56 0.00 21.10
N HIS A 241 -11.24 -0.12 21.21
CA HIS A 241 -10.31 0.49 20.28
C HIS A 241 -9.85 -0.52 19.24
N LEU A 242 -10.20 -0.25 17.98
CA LEU A 242 -9.66 -1.01 16.86
C LEU A 242 -8.16 -0.72 16.72
N THR A 243 -7.34 -1.75 16.91
CA THR A 243 -5.89 -1.65 16.74
C THR A 243 -5.42 -2.24 15.41
N ARG A 244 -6.20 -3.15 14.81
CA ARG A 244 -5.88 -3.75 13.53
C ARG A 244 -6.02 -2.73 12.41
N ARG A 245 -5.04 -2.80 11.51
CA ARG A 245 -5.11 -2.21 10.19
C ARG A 245 -4.97 -3.32 9.16
N TRP A 246 -5.80 -3.29 8.12
CA TRP A 246 -5.73 -4.24 7.02
C TRP A 246 -4.72 -3.75 6.00
N GLY A 247 -3.78 -4.61 5.63
CA GLY A 247 -2.79 -4.29 4.59
C GLY A 247 -3.40 -4.40 3.19
N LEU A 248 -2.85 -3.64 2.25
CA LEU A 248 -3.34 -3.57 0.87
C LEU A 248 -3.51 -4.95 0.23
N LYS A 249 -2.51 -5.82 0.34
CA LYS A 249 -2.57 -7.20 -0.20
C LYS A 249 -3.77 -8.01 0.30
N LEU A 250 -4.14 -7.85 1.57
CA LEU A 250 -5.32 -8.52 2.13
C LEU A 250 -6.61 -7.89 1.58
N LEU A 251 -6.68 -6.57 1.54
CA LEU A 251 -7.85 -5.85 1.02
C LEU A 251 -8.10 -6.15 -0.46
N THR A 252 -7.06 -6.13 -1.29
CA THR A 252 -7.17 -6.48 -2.71
C THR A 252 -7.66 -7.91 -2.90
N LYS A 253 -7.16 -8.85 -2.09
CA LYS A 253 -7.62 -10.23 -2.12
C LYS A 253 -9.07 -10.41 -1.70
N GLU A 254 -9.47 -9.78 -0.60
CA GLU A 254 -10.80 -9.99 -0.02
C GLU A 254 -11.91 -9.19 -0.70
N LEU A 255 -11.59 -8.00 -1.24
CA LEU A 255 -12.57 -7.10 -1.85
C LEU A 255 -12.59 -7.21 -3.38
N LEU A 256 -11.44 -7.42 -4.01
CA LEU A 256 -11.30 -7.45 -5.47
C LEU A 256 -11.07 -8.86 -6.03
N GLU A 257 -10.92 -9.88 -5.16
CA GLU A 257 -10.55 -11.25 -5.54
C GLU A 257 -9.24 -11.32 -6.34
N ASP A 258 -8.31 -10.43 -6.02
CA ASP A 258 -7.06 -10.24 -6.77
C ASP A 258 -5.83 -10.38 -5.87
N ASP A 259 -4.78 -11.04 -6.36
CA ASP A 259 -3.55 -11.26 -5.61
C ASP A 259 -2.44 -10.36 -6.15
N ILE A 260 -2.04 -9.34 -5.38
CA ILE A 260 -0.92 -8.45 -5.71
C ILE A 260 0.37 -8.85 -4.99
N GLN A 261 1.50 -8.25 -5.41
CA GLN A 261 2.83 -8.48 -4.82
C GLN A 261 3.17 -9.99 -4.87
N VAL A 262 2.90 -10.61 -6.01
CA VAL A 262 3.13 -12.05 -6.24
C VAL A 262 4.56 -12.26 -6.72
N GLY A 263 5.22 -13.28 -6.18
CA GLY A 263 6.60 -13.64 -6.54
C GLY A 263 7.64 -13.10 -5.56
N LYS A 264 8.90 -13.02 -6.02
CA LYS A 264 10.07 -12.68 -5.19
C LYS A 264 10.76 -11.37 -5.59
N ASN A 265 10.21 -10.64 -6.57
CA ASN A 265 10.87 -9.50 -7.21
C ASN A 265 10.68 -8.17 -6.46
N GLY A 266 10.19 -8.20 -5.22
CA GLY A 266 9.77 -7.01 -4.48
C GLY A 266 8.37 -6.53 -4.88
N HIS A 267 7.92 -5.42 -4.30
CA HIS A 267 6.64 -4.83 -4.67
C HIS A 267 6.81 -3.96 -5.93
N SER A 268 5.70 -3.71 -6.61
CA SER A 268 5.63 -2.76 -7.71
C SER A 268 4.78 -1.58 -7.24
N ALA A 269 5.41 -0.42 -7.07
CA ALA A 269 4.71 0.81 -6.66
C ALA A 269 3.51 1.12 -7.56
N LEU A 270 3.59 0.80 -8.86
CA LEU A 270 2.49 0.97 -9.80
C LEU A 270 1.35 -0.04 -9.59
N GLU A 271 1.68 -1.29 -9.24
CA GLU A 271 0.69 -2.30 -8.85
C GLU A 271 -0.03 -1.86 -7.58
N ASP A 272 0.72 -1.43 -6.56
CA ASP A 272 0.18 -1.00 -5.26
C ASP A 272 -0.66 0.29 -5.40
N THR A 273 -0.23 1.26 -6.22
CA THR A 273 -1.00 2.48 -6.52
C THR A 273 -2.34 2.12 -7.17
N ARG A 274 -2.34 1.23 -8.17
CA ARG A 274 -3.57 0.85 -8.88
C ARG A 274 -4.47 -0.04 -8.04
N ALA A 275 -3.91 -0.95 -7.25
CA ALA A 275 -4.67 -1.76 -6.31
C ALA A 275 -5.37 -0.88 -5.26
N THR A 276 -4.66 0.14 -4.74
CA THR A 276 -5.22 1.13 -3.82
C THR A 276 -6.38 1.90 -4.45
N ARG A 277 -6.19 2.36 -5.71
CA ARG A 277 -7.23 3.00 -6.51
C ARG A 277 -8.48 2.13 -6.60
N ASP A 278 -8.31 0.88 -7.01
CA ASP A 278 -9.40 -0.04 -7.28
C ASP A 278 -10.12 -0.47 -5.99
N VAL A 279 -9.40 -0.62 -4.86
CA VAL A 279 -10.01 -0.85 -3.53
C VAL A 279 -10.91 0.32 -3.13
N VAL A 280 -10.47 1.56 -3.29
CA VAL A 280 -11.27 2.73 -2.95
C VAL A 280 -12.51 2.85 -3.86
N ILE A 281 -12.36 2.59 -5.17
CA ILE A 281 -13.49 2.54 -6.10
C ILE A 281 -14.49 1.45 -5.69
N TRP A 282 -14.02 0.26 -5.31
CA TRP A 282 -14.88 -0.83 -4.86
C TRP A 282 -15.66 -0.46 -3.60
N CYS A 283 -15.01 0.18 -2.62
CA CYS A 283 -15.66 0.66 -1.40
C CYS A 283 -16.75 1.70 -1.70
N ILE A 284 -16.55 2.55 -2.71
CA ILE A 284 -17.54 3.54 -3.14
C ILE A 284 -18.73 2.87 -3.85
N ARG A 285 -18.45 1.95 -4.79
CA ARG A 285 -19.48 1.26 -5.58
C ARG A 285 -20.33 0.29 -4.76
N ASN A 286 -19.75 -0.32 -3.73
CA ASN A 286 -20.37 -1.43 -3.01
C ASN A 286 -20.49 -1.16 -1.50
N PRO A 287 -21.21 -0.11 -1.07
CA PRO A 287 -21.28 0.24 0.35
C PRO A 287 -21.89 -0.89 1.21
N GLU A 288 -22.86 -1.63 0.70
CA GLU A 288 -23.46 -2.76 1.43
C GLU A 288 -22.52 -3.97 1.52
N LEU A 289 -21.77 -4.28 0.45
CA LEU A 289 -20.75 -5.35 0.52
C LEU A 289 -19.60 -4.95 1.44
N LEU A 290 -19.23 -3.67 1.49
CA LEU A 290 -18.24 -3.17 2.45
C LEU A 290 -18.70 -3.38 3.89
N LYS A 291 -19.99 -3.16 4.19
CA LYS A 291 -20.55 -3.46 5.52
C LYS A 291 -20.50 -4.95 5.85
N VAL A 292 -20.87 -5.82 4.91
CA VAL A 292 -20.80 -7.28 5.09
C VAL A 292 -19.35 -7.73 5.36
N TRP A 293 -18.41 -7.23 4.56
CA TRP A 293 -16.99 -7.49 4.78
C TRP A 293 -16.52 -6.97 6.15
N ALA A 294 -16.96 -5.79 6.55
CA ALA A 294 -16.60 -5.18 7.82
C ALA A 294 -17.11 -5.99 9.03
N MET A 295 -18.36 -6.46 8.98
CA MET A 295 -18.94 -7.34 10.00
C MET A 295 -18.14 -8.64 10.15
N LYS A 296 -17.81 -9.28 9.02
CA LYS A 296 -16.98 -10.50 9.03
C LYS A 296 -15.59 -10.23 9.61
N SER A 297 -14.97 -9.12 9.23
CA SER A 297 -13.64 -8.73 9.67
C SER A 297 -13.59 -8.37 11.17
N GLN A 298 -14.67 -7.79 11.69
CA GLN A 298 -14.83 -7.53 13.13
C GLN A 298 -14.81 -8.83 13.93
N VAL A 299 -15.67 -9.78 13.56
CA VAL A 299 -15.76 -11.09 14.24
C VAL A 299 -14.42 -11.83 14.22
N GLU A 300 -13.72 -11.78 13.09
CA GLU A 300 -12.38 -12.36 13.01
C GLU A 300 -11.38 -11.66 13.94
N GLU A 301 -11.44 -10.33 14.05
CA GLU A 301 -10.53 -9.59 14.92
C GLU A 301 -10.80 -9.84 16.40
N GLU A 302 -12.07 -9.89 16.81
CA GLU A 302 -12.45 -10.28 18.18
C GLU A 302 -11.90 -11.66 18.54
N ARG A 303 -12.08 -12.64 17.64
CA ARG A 303 -11.50 -13.99 17.81
C ARG A 303 -9.98 -13.95 17.94
N ARG A 304 -9.30 -13.20 17.08
CA ARG A 304 -7.84 -13.06 17.10
C ARG A 304 -7.35 -12.43 18.41
N LEU A 305 -8.04 -11.41 18.91
CA LEU A 305 -7.73 -10.77 20.19
C LEU A 305 -7.90 -11.73 21.37
N MET A 306 -8.98 -12.53 21.36
CA MET A 306 -9.24 -13.55 22.38
C MET A 306 -8.17 -14.65 22.38
N GLU A 307 -7.81 -15.16 21.21
CA GLU A 307 -6.72 -16.14 21.06
C GLU A 307 -5.36 -15.57 21.51
N GLY A 308 -5.10 -14.29 21.19
CA GLY A 308 -3.91 -13.58 21.64
C GLY A 308 -3.82 -13.44 23.16
N LYS A 309 -4.94 -13.09 23.82
CA LYS A 309 -5.04 -13.03 25.29
C LYS A 309 -4.75 -14.39 25.92
N ARG A 310 -5.38 -15.45 25.41
CA ARG A 310 -5.15 -16.84 25.88
C ARG A 310 -3.67 -17.23 25.76
N ARG A 311 -3.07 -17.00 24.59
CA ARG A 311 -1.65 -17.34 24.34
C ARG A 311 -0.71 -16.56 25.25
N ASN A 312 -1.00 -15.29 25.54
CA ASN A 312 -0.20 -14.49 26.46
C ASN A 312 -0.34 -14.98 27.91
N GLU A 313 -1.53 -15.38 28.33
CA GLU A 313 -1.76 -15.95 29.65
C GLU A 313 -1.00 -17.28 29.83
N GLU A 314 -1.06 -18.17 28.83
CA GLU A 314 -0.30 -19.43 28.82
C GLU A 314 1.21 -19.19 28.94
N ARG A 315 1.74 -18.22 28.16
CA ARG A 315 3.15 -17.82 28.25
C ARG A 315 3.51 -17.26 29.63
N ARG A 316 2.61 -16.50 30.27
CA ARG A 316 2.83 -15.95 31.62
C ARG A 316 2.91 -17.08 32.65
N LYS A 317 1.97 -18.04 32.60
CA LYS A 317 1.95 -19.23 33.47
C LYS A 317 3.20 -20.09 33.27
N GLU A 318 3.65 -20.29 32.03
CA GLU A 318 4.88 -21.04 31.74
C GLU A 318 6.13 -20.33 32.28
N ALA A 319 6.20 -19.00 32.13
CA ALA A 319 7.31 -18.20 32.66
C ALA A 319 7.35 -18.22 34.20
N GLU A 320 6.19 -18.15 34.86
CA GLU A 320 6.07 -18.28 36.31
C GLU A 320 6.54 -19.67 36.80
N LYS A 321 6.10 -20.75 36.14
CA LYS A 321 6.56 -22.11 36.43
C LYS A 321 8.08 -22.26 36.27
N LYS A 322 8.67 -21.70 35.19
CA LYS A 322 10.13 -21.73 34.98
C LYS A 322 10.88 -20.97 36.08
N LYS A 323 10.38 -19.81 36.48
CA LYS A 323 10.97 -19.03 37.59
C LYS A 323 10.90 -19.78 38.91
N GLN A 324 9.77 -20.43 39.21
CA GLN A 324 9.61 -21.22 40.43
C GLN A 324 10.57 -22.42 40.46
N ALA A 325 10.67 -23.17 39.36
CA ALA A 325 11.61 -24.29 39.23
C ALA A 325 13.08 -23.85 39.35
N GLU A 326 13.44 -22.67 38.82
CA GLU A 326 14.78 -22.11 38.97
C GLU A 326 15.07 -21.71 40.42
N ALA A 327 14.11 -21.10 41.12
CA ALA A 327 14.23 -20.75 42.54
C ALA A 327 14.40 -21.99 43.42
N GLU A 328 13.62 -23.05 43.18
CA GLU A 328 13.72 -24.33 43.89
C GLU A 328 15.09 -25.00 43.67
N ARG A 329 15.61 -25.00 42.42
CA ARG A 329 16.95 -25.51 42.12
C ARG A 329 18.05 -24.74 42.84
N LYS A 330 17.96 -23.41 42.88
CA LYS A 330 18.93 -22.55 43.61
C LYS A 330 18.88 -22.84 45.13
N LEU A 331 17.69 -23.03 45.69
CA LEU A 331 17.53 -23.37 47.10
C LEU A 331 18.10 -24.75 47.44
N GLN A 332 17.89 -25.76 46.58
CA GLN A 332 18.48 -27.09 46.75
C GLN A 332 20.02 -27.05 46.65
N ALA A 333 20.57 -26.31 45.68
CA ALA A 333 22.01 -26.15 45.54
C ALA A 333 22.65 -25.47 46.78
N ALA A 334 21.98 -24.49 47.38
CA ALA A 334 22.45 -23.82 48.60
C ALA A 334 22.41 -24.75 49.83
N LYS A 335 21.46 -25.69 49.90
CA LYS A 335 21.36 -26.65 51.01
C LYS A 335 22.35 -27.80 50.93
N GLY A 336 22.86 -28.13 49.74
CA GLY A 336 23.86 -29.20 49.54
C GLY A 336 25.32 -28.77 49.76
N GLN A 337 25.57 -27.52 50.15
CA GLN A 337 26.90 -26.97 50.44
C GLN A 337 27.16 -26.75 51.95
N LEU A 338 26.20 -27.12 52.79
CA LEU A 338 26.30 -27.25 54.25
C LEU A 338 26.38 -28.73 54.61
#